data_AF-A0A5M3MUK7-F1
#
_entry.id   AF-A0A5M3MUK7-F1
#
_cell.length_a   1.000
_cell.length_b   1.000
_cell.length_c   1.000
_cell.angle_alpha   90.00
_cell.angle_beta   90.00
_cell.angle_gamma   90.00
#
_symmetry.space_group_name_H-M   'P 1'
#
loop_
_entity.id
_entity.type
_entity.pdbx_description
1 polymer ?
#
loop_
_entity_poly.entity_id
_entity_poly.type
_entity_poly.pdbx_seq_one_letter_code
_entity_poly.pdbx_strand_id
1 'polypeptide(L)'
;MSSSCSHRTRWTWRPTKMMNMRDLSKDDDFLSRLLVEKVGTGAVPLVVHKMDPSRRLPKVDEEDIMTIVQSLVASKAPALLSVRQAVDDLLSLDPITYYLRHEQYKQPQVNAFATHASRYLELYHPSGCIEISHTSRYSHKTGKSELCILATRPLIPGQVITELKGSMAHLTDEEDKELKRTDLRNIDIRRDFSVIHSRSMKKNHLFLGPARFVNVSSPGPLRATTVC
;
A
#
# COMPACT_ATOMS: atom_id res chain seq x y z
N MET A 1 -30.77 9.35 -31.00
CA MET A 1 -29.46 8.97 -30.45
C MET A 1 -29.61 8.95 -28.93
N SER A 2 -29.95 7.79 -28.37
CA SER A 2 -30.22 7.67 -26.94
C SER A 2 -28.90 7.44 -26.22
N SER A 3 -28.42 8.47 -25.51
CA SER A 3 -27.27 8.36 -24.60
C SER A 3 -27.61 7.39 -23.49
N SER A 4 -27.02 6.18 -23.55
CA SER A 4 -27.08 5.22 -22.45
C SER A 4 -26.23 5.76 -21.30
N CYS A 5 -26.88 6.33 -20.29
CA CYS A 5 -26.26 6.68 -19.02
C CYS A 5 -25.93 5.36 -18.31
N SER A 6 -24.73 4.83 -18.57
CA SER A 6 -24.13 3.75 -17.78
C SER A 6 -24.20 4.16 -16.30
N HIS A 7 -25.06 3.50 -15.52
CA HIS A 7 -25.06 3.60 -14.08
C HIS A 7 -23.78 2.98 -13.56
N ARG A 8 -22.68 3.75 -13.61
CA ARG A 8 -21.39 3.35 -13.06
C ARG A 8 -21.62 3.11 -11.57
N THR A 9 -21.51 1.85 -11.14
CA THR A 9 -21.74 1.48 -9.74
C THR A 9 -20.77 2.25 -8.86
N ARG A 10 -21.28 3.20 -8.08
CA ARG A 10 -20.45 3.96 -7.16
C ARG A 10 -20.22 3.12 -5.91
N TRP A 11 -19.01 2.60 -5.75
CA TRP A 11 -18.61 1.93 -4.53
C TRP A 11 -18.63 2.93 -3.38
N THR A 12 -19.38 2.63 -2.32
CA THR A 12 -19.30 3.40 -1.07
C THR A 12 -18.31 2.71 -0.14
N TRP A 13 -17.62 3.48 0.70
CA TRP A 13 -16.69 2.91 1.66
C TRP A 13 -16.55 3.76 2.93
N ARG A 14 -16.14 3.09 4.01
CA ARG A 14 -15.78 3.68 5.30
C ARG A 14 -14.44 3.12 5.78
N PRO A 15 -13.62 3.91 6.49
CA PRO A 15 -12.37 3.42 7.07
C PRO A 15 -12.59 2.19 7.96
N THR A 16 -11.68 1.22 7.88
CA THR A 16 -11.70 0.01 8.71
C THR A 16 -10.32 -0.35 9.24
N LYS A 17 -10.28 -0.94 10.45
CA LYS A 17 -9.08 -1.54 11.04
C LYS A 17 -8.98 -3.05 10.77
N MET A 18 -10.09 -3.70 10.43
CA MET A 18 -10.12 -5.14 10.17
C MET A 18 -9.61 -5.45 8.76
N MET A 19 -8.54 -6.23 8.68
CA MET A 19 -7.93 -6.70 7.43
C MET A 19 -7.76 -8.21 7.50
N ASN A 20 -8.09 -8.90 6.42
CA ASN A 20 -7.79 -10.32 6.26
C ASN A 20 -6.42 -10.48 5.57
N MET A 21 -5.61 -11.44 6.01
CA MET A 21 -4.24 -11.67 5.50
C MET A 21 -4.22 -11.85 3.99
N ARG A 22 -5.10 -12.71 3.47
CA ARG A 22 -5.13 -13.08 2.06
C ARG A 22 -5.51 -11.88 1.21
N ASP A 23 -6.57 -11.16 1.58
CA ASP A 23 -7.04 -9.98 0.83
C ASP A 23 -6.02 -8.83 0.93
N LEU A 24 -5.50 -8.54 2.13
CA LEU A 24 -4.47 -7.50 2.32
C LEU A 24 -3.22 -7.76 1.46
N SER A 25 -2.80 -9.02 1.35
CA SER A 25 -1.66 -9.38 0.50
C SER A 25 -1.91 -9.08 -0.98
N LYS A 26 -3.10 -9.42 -1.52
CA LYS A 26 -3.42 -9.14 -2.93
C LYS A 26 -3.59 -7.64 -3.17
N ASP A 27 -4.24 -6.97 -2.23
CA ASP A 27 -4.56 -5.55 -2.33
C ASP A 27 -3.28 -4.71 -2.27
N ASP A 28 -2.31 -5.06 -1.41
CA ASP A 28 -0.99 -4.40 -1.38
C ASP A 28 -0.22 -4.64 -2.69
N ASP A 29 -0.21 -5.87 -3.23
CA ASP A 29 0.43 -6.17 -4.51
C ASP A 29 -0.17 -5.34 -5.65
N PHE A 30 -1.49 -5.13 -5.62
CA PHE A 30 -2.19 -4.30 -6.59
C PHE A 30 -1.87 -2.83 -6.41
N LEU A 31 -2.14 -2.29 -5.23
CA LEU A 31 -2.02 -0.86 -4.96
C LEU A 31 -0.58 -0.39 -5.07
N SER A 32 0.41 -1.17 -4.61
CA SER A 32 1.82 -0.82 -4.77
C SER A 32 2.25 -0.78 -6.24
N ARG A 33 1.69 -1.64 -7.10
CA ARG A 33 1.96 -1.57 -8.55
C ARG A 33 1.40 -0.31 -9.18
N LEU A 34 0.21 0.11 -8.76
CA LEU A 34 -0.44 1.30 -9.29
C LEU A 34 0.19 2.58 -8.76
N LEU A 35 0.35 2.66 -7.45
CA LEU A 35 0.65 3.89 -6.71
C LEU A 35 2.09 3.95 -6.21
N VAL A 36 2.97 3.03 -6.62
CA VAL A 36 4.41 3.14 -6.36
C VAL A 36 5.17 2.84 -7.64
N GLU A 37 4.96 1.68 -8.26
CA GLU A 37 5.75 1.27 -9.44
C GLU A 37 5.40 2.12 -10.69
N LYS A 38 4.11 2.32 -10.99
CA LYS A 38 3.67 3.12 -12.15
C LYS A 38 3.83 4.62 -11.98
N VAL A 39 3.65 5.15 -10.76
CA VAL A 39 3.78 6.59 -10.48
C VAL A 39 5.23 6.99 -10.20
N GLY A 40 6.05 6.07 -9.69
CA GLY A 40 7.47 6.26 -9.43
C GLY A 40 8.28 6.39 -10.71
N THR A 41 8.17 7.54 -11.37
CA THR A 41 8.80 7.84 -12.66
C THR A 41 10.17 8.48 -12.47
N GLY A 42 11.09 7.75 -11.87
CA GLY A 42 12.52 8.00 -12.03
C GLY A 42 13.06 7.39 -13.32
N ALA A 43 14.31 7.70 -13.69
CA ALA A 43 15.03 6.96 -14.75
C ALA A 43 15.19 5.45 -14.43
N VAL A 44 14.92 5.07 -13.17
CA VAL A 44 14.95 3.69 -12.66
C VAL A 44 13.56 3.38 -12.07
N PRO A 45 12.92 2.26 -12.47
CA PRO A 45 11.62 1.87 -11.91
C PRO A 45 11.73 1.48 -10.42
N LEU A 46 10.84 2.01 -9.58
CA LEU A 46 10.67 1.51 -8.21
C LEU A 46 10.08 0.10 -8.28
N VAL A 47 10.87 -0.93 -7.95
CA VAL A 47 10.40 -2.33 -7.94
C VAL A 47 9.99 -2.71 -6.53
N VAL A 48 8.72 -3.05 -6.34
CA VAL A 48 8.16 -3.41 -5.03
C VAL A 48 8.17 -4.92 -4.84
N HIS A 49 8.63 -5.38 -3.68
CA HIS A 49 8.55 -6.80 -3.32
C HIS A 49 7.09 -7.20 -3.14
N LYS A 50 6.61 -8.17 -3.94
CA LYS A 50 5.22 -8.63 -3.90
C LYS A 50 5.07 -9.83 -2.96
N MET A 51 3.90 -9.95 -2.33
CA MET A 51 3.53 -11.14 -1.56
C MET A 51 3.33 -12.35 -2.47
N ASP A 52 2.77 -12.14 -3.65
CA ASP A 52 2.69 -13.15 -4.72
C ASP A 52 3.11 -12.57 -6.08
N PRO A 53 4.39 -12.73 -6.47
CA PRO A 53 4.89 -12.25 -7.76
C PRO A 53 4.24 -12.92 -8.99
N SER A 54 3.59 -14.08 -8.80
CA SER A 54 2.93 -14.82 -9.89
C SER A 54 1.49 -14.33 -10.17
N ARG A 55 0.96 -13.46 -9.30
CA ARG A 55 -0.41 -12.97 -9.37
C ARG A 55 -0.64 -12.14 -10.63
N ARG A 56 -1.61 -12.56 -11.44
CA ARG A 56 -2.08 -11.76 -12.57
C ARG A 56 -3.07 -10.72 -12.06
N LEU A 57 -2.78 -9.46 -12.36
CA LEU A 57 -3.58 -8.34 -11.91
C LEU A 57 -4.08 -7.54 -13.12
N PRO A 58 -5.26 -6.89 -13.02
CA PRO A 58 -5.78 -6.08 -14.10
C PRO A 58 -4.79 -4.99 -14.51
N LYS A 59 -4.69 -4.79 -15.83
CA LYS A 59 -3.95 -3.66 -16.40
C LYS A 59 -4.76 -2.39 -16.19
N VAL A 60 -4.09 -1.36 -15.69
CA VAL A 60 -4.65 -0.03 -15.51
C VAL A 60 -3.75 0.93 -16.28
N ASP A 61 -4.36 1.88 -16.99
CA ASP A 61 -3.62 2.90 -17.70
C ASP A 61 -2.84 3.76 -16.71
N GLU A 62 -1.62 4.14 -17.07
CA GLU A 62 -0.77 5.00 -16.25
C GLU A 62 -1.30 6.43 -16.25
N GLU A 63 -1.89 6.87 -17.36
CA GLU A 63 -2.50 8.21 -17.48
C GLU A 63 -3.68 8.37 -16.52
N ASP A 64 -4.50 7.33 -16.34
CA ASP A 64 -5.62 7.33 -15.38
C ASP A 64 -5.12 7.53 -13.95
N ILE A 65 -4.09 6.78 -13.55
CA ILE A 65 -3.51 6.87 -12.21
C ILE A 65 -2.85 8.24 -12.01
N MET A 66 -2.10 8.72 -13.01
CA MET A 66 -1.45 10.01 -12.96
C MET A 66 -2.46 11.16 -12.85
N THR A 67 -3.58 11.07 -13.57
CA THR A 67 -4.68 12.04 -13.49
C THR A 67 -5.25 12.13 -12.06
N ILE A 68 -5.46 10.99 -11.40
CA ILE A 68 -5.93 10.94 -10.01
C ILE A 68 -4.90 11.59 -9.06
N VAL A 69 -3.63 11.24 -9.20
CA VAL A 69 -2.55 11.79 -8.36
C VAL A 69 -2.39 13.29 -8.58
N GLN A 70 -2.37 13.77 -9.82
CA GLN A 70 -2.30 15.20 -10.13
C GLN A 70 -3.50 15.97 -9.58
N SER A 71 -4.71 15.39 -9.66
CA SER A 71 -5.92 15.99 -9.08
C SER A 71 -5.84 16.08 -7.55
N LEU A 72 -5.27 15.06 -6.89
CA LEU A 72 -5.01 15.06 -5.46
C LEU A 72 -4.00 16.15 -5.07
N VAL A 73 -2.89 16.24 -5.80
CA VAL A 73 -1.81 17.23 -5.56
C VAL A 73 -2.32 18.67 -5.77
N ALA A 74 -3.15 18.90 -6.80
CA ALA A 74 -3.71 20.22 -7.10
C ALA A 74 -4.90 20.61 -6.22
N SER A 75 -5.43 19.68 -5.41
CA SER A 75 -6.61 19.91 -4.60
C SER A 75 -6.35 20.95 -3.50
N LYS A 76 -7.29 21.89 -3.36
CA LYS A 76 -7.32 22.87 -2.26
C LYS A 76 -8.16 22.40 -1.07
N ALA A 77 -8.77 21.22 -1.17
CA ALA A 77 -9.59 20.67 -0.10
C ALA A 77 -8.71 20.18 1.06
N PRO A 78 -9.27 20.08 2.29
CA PRO A 78 -8.57 19.43 3.40
C PRO A 78 -8.08 18.03 3.03
N ALA A 79 -6.89 17.65 3.52
CA ALA A 79 -6.20 16.40 3.16
C ALA A 79 -7.09 15.15 3.23
N LEU A 80 -7.91 15.02 4.28
CA LEU A 80 -8.82 13.88 4.44
C LEU A 80 -9.87 13.81 3.32
N LEU A 81 -10.36 14.96 2.84
CA LEU A 81 -11.38 15.02 1.79
C LEU A 81 -10.76 14.81 0.41
N SER A 82 -9.60 15.41 0.14
CA SER A 82 -8.90 15.23 -1.14
C SER A 82 -8.45 13.78 -1.33
N VAL A 83 -7.92 13.13 -0.29
CA VAL A 83 -7.58 11.70 -0.32
C VAL A 83 -8.83 10.84 -0.49
N ARG A 84 -9.94 11.16 0.20
CA ARG A 84 -11.19 10.41 0.03
C ARG A 84 -11.71 10.50 -1.41
N GLN A 85 -11.65 11.67 -2.02
CA GLN A 85 -12.04 11.85 -3.42
C GLN A 85 -11.15 11.04 -4.36
N ALA A 86 -9.83 11.07 -4.16
CA ALA A 86 -8.90 10.28 -4.97
C ALA A 86 -9.16 8.75 -4.87
N VAL A 87 -9.58 8.26 -3.69
CA VAL A 87 -10.01 6.86 -3.53
C VAL A 87 -11.33 6.61 -4.27
N ASP A 88 -12.31 7.50 -4.17
CA ASP A 88 -13.58 7.38 -4.91
C ASP A 88 -13.33 7.34 -6.44
N ASP A 89 -12.41 8.16 -6.95
CA ASP A 89 -12.02 8.19 -8.36
C ASP A 89 -11.31 6.90 -8.76
N LEU A 90 -10.38 6.41 -7.93
CA LEU A 90 -9.70 5.12 -8.13
C LEU A 90 -10.70 3.95 -8.21
N LEU A 91 -11.66 3.90 -7.29
CA LEU A 91 -12.71 2.86 -7.27
C LEU A 91 -13.63 2.94 -8.49
N SER A 92 -13.72 4.10 -9.13
CA SER A 92 -14.56 4.31 -10.32
C SER A 92 -13.89 3.86 -11.63
N LEU A 93 -12.58 3.56 -11.61
CA LEU A 93 -11.88 3.01 -12.77
C LEU A 93 -12.38 1.59 -13.08
N ASP A 94 -12.62 1.31 -14.37
CA ASP A 94 -13.17 0.03 -14.81
C ASP A 94 -12.28 -1.18 -14.44
N PRO A 95 -10.94 -1.12 -14.56
CA PRO A 95 -10.06 -2.19 -14.09
C PRO A 95 -10.14 -2.47 -12.58
N ILE A 96 -10.36 -1.43 -11.76
CA ILE A 96 -10.50 -1.57 -10.30
C ILE A 96 -11.86 -2.17 -9.97
N THR A 97 -12.92 -1.68 -10.60
CA THR A 97 -14.25 -2.27 -10.47
C THR A 97 -14.28 -3.73 -10.94
N TYR A 98 -13.56 -4.07 -12.00
CA TYR A 98 -13.38 -5.45 -12.46
C TYR A 98 -12.68 -6.30 -11.40
N TYR A 99 -11.56 -5.83 -10.84
CA TYR A 99 -10.85 -6.54 -9.76
C TYR A 99 -11.76 -6.85 -8.58
N LEU A 100 -12.45 -5.84 -8.05
CA LEU A 100 -13.32 -5.99 -6.88
C LEU A 100 -14.45 -6.98 -7.13
N ARG A 101 -15.04 -6.97 -8.34
CA ARG A 101 -16.08 -7.92 -8.74
C ARG A 101 -15.53 -9.33 -8.97
N HIS A 102 -14.36 -9.45 -9.61
CA HIS A 102 -13.71 -10.73 -9.89
C HIS A 102 -13.33 -11.46 -8.60
N GLU A 103 -12.79 -10.73 -7.61
CA GLU A 103 -12.50 -11.26 -6.28
C GLU A 103 -13.75 -11.47 -5.41
N GLN A 104 -14.94 -11.14 -5.94
CA GLN A 104 -16.24 -11.27 -5.26
C GLN A 104 -16.30 -10.50 -3.93
N TYR A 105 -15.69 -9.32 -3.90
CA TYR A 105 -15.60 -8.51 -2.68
C TYR A 105 -16.99 -8.04 -2.22
N LYS A 106 -17.27 -8.31 -0.94
CA LYS A 106 -18.39 -7.76 -0.20
C LYS A 106 -17.99 -6.43 0.42
N GLN A 107 -18.97 -5.70 0.95
CA GLN A 107 -18.77 -4.37 1.54
C GLN A 107 -17.60 -4.27 2.55
N PRO A 108 -17.35 -5.25 3.46
CA PRO A 108 -16.20 -5.18 4.37
C PRO A 108 -14.84 -5.22 3.63
N GLN A 109 -14.74 -5.97 2.54
CA GLN A 109 -13.52 -6.10 1.74
C GLN A 109 -13.32 -4.86 0.87
N VAL A 110 -14.39 -4.29 0.31
CA VAL A 110 -14.33 -2.98 -0.37
C VAL A 110 -13.86 -1.88 0.59
N ASN A 111 -14.36 -1.87 1.84
CA ASN A 111 -13.87 -0.95 2.87
C ASN A 111 -12.39 -1.16 3.16
N ALA A 112 -11.94 -2.42 3.27
CA ALA A 112 -10.54 -2.77 3.51
C ALA A 112 -9.63 -2.29 2.37
N PHE A 113 -9.97 -2.63 1.12
CA PHE A 113 -9.27 -2.19 -0.07
C PHE A 113 -9.18 -0.66 -0.13
N ALA A 114 -10.30 0.05 0.03
CA ALA A 114 -10.35 1.51 -0.04
C ALA A 114 -9.55 2.18 1.08
N THR A 115 -9.60 1.64 2.31
CA THR A 115 -8.76 2.12 3.42
C THR A 115 -7.28 1.84 3.16
N HIS A 116 -6.95 0.75 2.47
CA HIS A 116 -5.56 0.46 2.13
C HIS A 116 -5.05 1.39 1.01
N ALA A 117 -5.88 1.63 -0.01
CA ALA A 117 -5.61 2.58 -1.09
C ALA A 117 -5.39 4.00 -0.56
N SER A 118 -6.21 4.44 0.41
CA SER A 118 -6.06 5.77 1.00
C SER A 118 -4.69 5.97 1.62
N ARG A 119 -4.11 4.94 2.27
CA ARG A 119 -2.76 5.04 2.86
C ARG A 119 -1.69 5.30 1.81
N TYR A 120 -1.78 4.67 0.64
CA TYR A 120 -0.86 4.94 -0.47
C TYR A 120 -1.09 6.34 -1.07
N LEU A 121 -2.33 6.76 -1.23
CA LEU A 121 -2.66 8.08 -1.77
C LEU A 121 -2.22 9.22 -0.84
N GLU A 122 -2.25 9.02 0.48
CA GLU A 122 -1.74 10.00 1.46
C GLU A 122 -0.29 10.41 1.22
N LEU A 123 0.54 9.55 0.61
CA LEU A 123 1.94 9.87 0.27
C LEU A 123 2.07 11.01 -0.74
N TYR A 124 1.06 11.21 -1.58
CA TYR A 124 1.06 12.23 -2.63
C TYR A 124 0.48 13.57 -2.17
N HIS A 125 -0.04 13.65 -0.94
CA HIS A 125 -0.59 14.90 -0.46
C HIS A 125 0.53 15.95 -0.27
N PRO A 126 0.40 17.20 -0.78
CA PRO A 126 1.48 18.19 -0.74
C PRO A 126 1.96 18.59 0.66
N SER A 127 1.15 18.37 1.70
CA SER A 127 1.55 18.63 3.09
C SER A 127 2.44 17.53 3.69
N GLY A 128 2.63 16.42 2.98
CA GLY A 128 3.48 15.31 3.39
C GLY A 128 4.93 15.73 3.58
N CYS A 129 5.70 14.90 4.27
CA CYS A 129 7.11 15.14 4.58
C CYS A 129 8.02 13.96 4.24
N ILE A 130 7.47 12.99 3.51
CA ILE A 130 8.18 11.78 3.13
C ILE A 130 7.93 11.42 1.68
N GLU A 131 8.84 10.63 1.12
CA GLU A 131 8.70 10.00 -0.19
C GLU A 131 9.30 8.59 -0.18
N ILE A 132 8.87 7.75 -1.12
CA ILE A 132 9.47 6.44 -1.38
C ILE A 132 10.59 6.66 -2.42
N SER A 133 11.78 6.13 -2.14
CA SER A 133 12.93 6.22 -3.04
C SER A 133 13.75 4.93 -3.06
N HIS A 134 14.70 4.83 -3.98
CA HIS A 134 15.61 3.69 -4.09
C HIS A 134 16.65 3.69 -2.97
N THR A 135 17.08 2.50 -2.55
CA THR A 135 18.29 2.32 -1.76
C THR A 135 19.11 1.12 -2.24
N SER A 136 20.43 1.32 -2.34
CA SER A 136 21.39 0.25 -2.59
C SER A 136 21.99 -0.32 -1.30
N ARG A 137 21.57 0.15 -0.12
CA ARG A 137 22.16 -0.23 1.18
C ARG A 137 22.21 -1.74 1.40
N TYR A 138 21.21 -2.47 0.90
CA TYR A 138 21.09 -3.92 1.10
C TYR A 138 21.24 -4.73 -0.20
N SER A 139 21.63 -4.08 -1.31
CA SER A 139 21.74 -4.76 -2.61
C SER A 139 22.74 -5.91 -2.60
N HIS A 140 23.79 -5.82 -1.78
CA HIS A 140 24.77 -6.89 -1.56
C HIS A 140 24.18 -8.14 -0.88
N LYS A 141 23.04 -8.02 -0.17
CA LYS A 141 22.35 -9.13 0.50
C LYS A 141 21.19 -9.68 -0.31
N THR A 142 20.44 -8.81 -0.99
CA THR A 142 19.22 -9.20 -1.71
C THR A 142 19.43 -9.36 -3.21
N GLY A 143 20.58 -8.92 -3.73
CA GLY A 143 20.90 -8.93 -5.15
C GLY A 143 20.06 -7.97 -5.99
N LYS A 144 19.24 -7.11 -5.36
CA LYS A 144 18.25 -6.23 -6.02
C LYS A 144 18.27 -4.82 -5.42
N SER A 145 17.68 -3.86 -6.12
CA SER A 145 17.41 -2.53 -5.56
C SER A 145 16.24 -2.64 -4.58
N GLU A 146 16.46 -2.18 -3.35
CA GLU A 146 15.40 -2.07 -2.34
C GLU A 146 14.79 -0.67 -2.38
N LEU A 147 13.66 -0.51 -1.69
CA LEU A 147 13.02 0.78 -1.46
C LEU A 147 13.30 1.30 -0.05
N CYS A 148 13.20 2.60 0.13
CA CYS A 148 13.35 3.27 1.40
C CYS A 148 12.40 4.46 1.50
N ILE A 149 12.18 4.92 2.74
CA ILE A 149 11.51 6.19 3.01
C ILE A 149 12.57 7.27 3.23
N LEU A 150 12.45 8.37 2.49
CA LEU A 150 13.25 9.57 2.68
C LEU A 150 12.36 10.69 3.23
N ALA A 151 12.94 11.56 4.05
CA ALA A 151 12.27 12.79 4.46
C ALA A 151 12.50 13.86 3.38
N THR A 152 11.43 14.54 2.96
CA THR A 152 11.49 15.64 1.97
C THR A 152 11.75 17.00 2.62
N ARG A 153 11.70 17.06 3.95
CA ARG A 153 12.00 18.24 4.78
C ARG A 153 12.54 17.82 6.15
N PRO A 154 13.23 18.71 6.89
CA PRO A 154 13.69 18.41 8.25
C PRO A 154 12.54 17.98 9.15
N LEU A 155 12.76 16.89 9.91
CA LEU A 155 11.81 16.35 10.87
C LEU A 155 12.24 16.68 12.30
N ILE A 156 11.26 16.93 13.16
CA ILE A 156 11.50 17.25 14.57
C ILE A 156 11.42 15.96 15.40
N PRO A 157 12.34 15.71 16.35
CA PRO A 157 12.21 14.59 17.27
C PRO A 157 10.85 14.58 17.98
N GLY A 158 10.17 13.43 17.96
CA GLY A 158 8.80 13.29 18.50
C GLY A 158 7.67 13.66 17.54
N GLN A 159 7.99 14.19 16.34
CA GLN A 159 6.98 14.43 15.30
C GLN A 159 6.37 13.10 14.83
N VAL A 160 5.04 13.03 14.81
CA VAL A 160 4.30 11.92 14.22
C VAL A 160 4.21 12.15 12.70
N ILE A 161 4.79 11.24 11.92
CA ILE A 161 4.64 11.22 10.46
C ILE A 161 3.32 10.53 10.17
N THR A 162 2.27 11.31 9.94
CA THR A 162 0.92 10.78 9.83
C THR A 162 0.76 9.88 8.62
N GLU A 163 1.28 10.26 7.46
CA GLU A 163 1.17 9.57 6.16
C GLU A 163 1.98 8.27 6.09
N LEU A 164 2.90 8.02 7.02
CA LEU A 164 3.70 6.80 7.09
C LEU A 164 2.93 5.68 7.81
N LYS A 165 1.90 5.16 7.13
CA LYS A 165 0.97 4.18 7.71
C LYS A 165 1.09 2.81 7.05
N GLY A 166 0.58 1.80 7.76
CA GLY A 166 0.34 0.47 7.21
C GLY A 166 -1.01 -0.10 7.66
N SER A 167 -1.38 -1.20 7.03
CA SER A 167 -2.48 -2.09 7.41
C SER A 167 -1.92 -3.31 8.13
N MET A 168 -2.63 -3.78 9.16
CA MET A 168 -2.27 -5.01 9.86
C MET A 168 -3.36 -6.06 9.67
N ALA A 169 -2.96 -7.28 9.33
CA ALA A 169 -3.82 -8.45 9.37
C ALA A 169 -3.29 -9.45 10.41
N HIS A 170 -4.20 -10.06 11.17
CA HIS A 170 -3.84 -11.16 12.06
C HIS A 170 -3.52 -12.40 11.24
N LEU A 171 -2.46 -13.12 11.63
CA LEU A 171 -2.13 -14.42 11.06
C LEU A 171 -2.71 -15.53 11.93
N THR A 172 -3.35 -16.52 11.31
CA THR A 172 -3.57 -17.83 11.96
C THR A 172 -2.26 -18.62 12.01
N ASP A 173 -2.22 -19.68 12.82
CA ASP A 173 -1.03 -20.53 12.92
C ASP A 173 -0.71 -21.24 11.59
N GLU A 174 -1.75 -21.54 10.79
CA GLU A 174 -1.60 -22.11 9.45
C GLU A 174 -1.02 -21.09 8.47
N GLU A 175 -1.52 -19.85 8.49
CA GLU A 175 -1.02 -18.76 7.63
C GLU A 175 0.44 -18.40 7.98
N ASP A 176 0.78 -18.35 9.27
CA ASP A 176 2.15 -18.12 9.74
C ASP A 176 3.11 -19.22 9.27
N LYS A 177 2.68 -20.49 9.37
CA LYS A 177 3.47 -21.63 8.87
C LYS A 177 3.63 -21.58 7.35
N GLU A 178 2.60 -21.20 6.61
CA GLU A 178 2.65 -21.14 5.15
C GLU A 178 3.55 -20.03 4.63
N LEU A 179 3.51 -18.85 5.27
CA LEU A 179 4.43 -17.76 4.98
C LEU A 179 5.89 -18.22 5.17
N LYS A 180 6.20 -18.81 6.33
CA LYS A 180 7.54 -19.34 6.63
C LYS A 180 7.98 -20.45 5.68
N ARG A 181 7.06 -21.34 5.27
CA ARG A 181 7.38 -22.40 4.30
C ARG A 181 7.70 -21.84 2.92
N THR A 182 6.97 -20.82 2.50
CA THR A 182 7.17 -20.22 1.18
C THR A 182 8.49 -19.45 1.12
N ASP A 183 8.94 -18.89 2.23
CA ASP A 183 10.27 -18.27 2.37
C ASP A 183 11.40 -19.27 2.16
N LEU A 184 11.26 -20.51 2.64
CA LEU A 184 12.28 -21.55 2.47
C LEU A 184 12.38 -22.07 1.03
N ARG A 185 11.29 -21.96 0.24
CA ARG A 185 11.24 -22.42 -1.15
C ARG A 185 11.68 -21.35 -2.16
N ASN A 186 11.50 -20.06 -1.83
CA ASN A 186 11.95 -18.95 -2.66
C ASN A 186 13.23 -18.34 -2.04
N ILE A 187 14.39 -18.92 -2.37
CA ILE A 187 15.70 -18.51 -1.86
C ILE A 187 16.01 -17.02 -2.16
N ASP A 188 15.40 -16.44 -3.21
CA ASP A 188 15.69 -15.09 -3.70
C ASP A 188 14.74 -13.98 -3.22
N ILE A 189 13.64 -14.29 -2.52
CA ILE A 189 12.67 -13.29 -2.03
C ILE A 189 12.10 -13.75 -0.69
N ARG A 190 12.74 -13.35 0.42
CA ARG A 190 12.17 -13.56 1.75
C ARG A 190 10.91 -12.69 1.87
N ARG A 191 9.77 -13.27 2.23
CA ARG A 191 8.47 -12.58 2.45
C ARG A 191 8.27 -12.19 3.92
N ASP A 192 9.28 -12.43 4.75
CA ASP A 192 9.34 -12.06 6.17
C ASP A 192 9.61 -10.56 6.41
N PHE A 193 9.84 -9.75 5.36
CA PHE A 193 10.09 -8.30 5.48
C PHE A 193 8.95 -7.53 6.17
N SER A 194 7.76 -8.11 6.22
CA SER A 194 6.53 -7.46 6.67
C SER A 194 5.84 -8.17 7.84
N VAL A 195 6.47 -9.14 8.49
CA VAL A 195 5.87 -9.84 9.65
C VAL A 195 6.30 -9.16 10.95
N ILE A 196 5.31 -8.65 11.70
CA ILE A 196 5.53 -8.01 13.00
C ILE A 196 5.04 -8.95 14.11
N HIS A 197 5.91 -9.19 15.10
CA HIS A 197 5.54 -9.94 16.30
C HIS A 197 4.98 -9.00 17.37
N SER A 198 3.69 -9.17 17.72
CA SER A 198 3.07 -8.43 18.81
C SER A 198 3.32 -9.14 20.15
N ARG A 199 4.12 -8.51 21.03
CA ARG A 199 4.38 -9.05 22.39
C ARG A 199 3.13 -9.07 23.27
N SER A 200 2.22 -8.11 23.11
CA SER A 200 1.00 -8.02 23.93
C SER A 200 -0.04 -9.07 23.54
N MET A 201 -0.11 -9.44 22.26
CA MET A 201 -1.10 -10.39 21.75
C MET A 201 -0.54 -11.81 21.52
N LYS A 202 0.78 -12.01 21.69
CA LYS A 202 1.52 -13.26 21.41
C LYS A 202 1.22 -13.86 20.03
N LYS A 203 0.90 -13.01 19.05
CA LYS A 203 0.56 -13.42 17.68
C LYS A 203 1.39 -12.65 16.67
N ASN A 204 1.60 -13.28 15.52
CA ASN A 204 2.24 -12.66 14.38
C ASN A 204 1.18 -11.93 13.56
N HIS A 205 1.59 -10.78 13.01
CA HIS A 205 0.74 -9.95 12.18
C HIS A 205 1.46 -9.68 10.86
N LEU A 206 0.72 -9.73 9.76
CA LEU A 206 1.18 -9.22 8.49
C LEU A 206 0.97 -7.71 8.46
N PHE A 207 2.03 -6.96 8.17
CA PHE A 207 2.04 -5.50 8.08
C PHE A 207 2.43 -5.04 6.68
N LEU A 208 1.49 -4.42 5.97
CA LEU A 208 1.67 -3.97 4.58
C LEU A 208 1.23 -2.51 4.40
N GLY A 209 1.44 -1.92 3.23
CA GLY A 209 1.25 -0.49 2.97
C GLY A 209 2.53 0.33 3.13
N PRO A 210 2.49 1.65 2.91
CA PRO A 210 3.67 2.51 2.79
C PRO A 210 4.76 2.34 3.86
N ALA A 211 4.37 2.17 5.12
CA ALA A 211 5.30 2.02 6.23
C ALA A 211 6.17 0.75 6.14
N ARG A 212 5.85 -0.22 5.29
CA ARG A 212 6.69 -1.41 5.04
C ARG A 212 8.03 -1.07 4.39
N PHE A 213 8.16 0.10 3.76
CA PHE A 213 9.41 0.55 3.13
C PHE A 213 10.38 1.22 4.11
N VAL A 214 10.04 1.27 5.41
CA VAL A 214 10.94 1.78 6.44
C VAL A 214 12.04 0.76 6.70
N ASN A 215 13.27 1.14 6.37
CA ASN A 215 14.43 0.31 6.65
C ASN A 215 14.82 0.39 8.13
N VAL A 216 14.92 -0.77 8.77
CA VAL A 216 15.41 -0.86 10.15
C VAL A 216 16.93 -0.66 10.16
N SER A 217 17.37 0.39 10.83
CA SER A 217 18.76 0.60 11.21
C SER A 217 18.83 0.63 12.74
N SER A 218 19.91 0.11 13.33
CA SER A 218 20.13 0.17 14.78
C SER A 218 21.41 0.96 15.06
N PRO A 219 21.34 2.06 15.85
CA PRO A 219 20.13 2.75 16.31
C PRO A 219 19.42 3.49 15.15
N GLY A 220 18.10 3.35 15.07
CA GLY A 220 17.29 3.92 13.98
C GLY A 220 16.53 5.17 14.41
N PRO A 221 16.33 6.16 13.50
CA PRO A 221 15.71 7.44 13.85
C PRO A 221 14.19 7.38 14.01
N LEU A 222 13.53 6.31 13.54
CA LEU A 222 12.07 6.15 13.57
C LEU A 222 11.64 5.07 14.56
N ARG A 223 10.52 5.30 15.25
CA ARG A 223 9.84 4.32 16.11
C ARG A 223 8.39 4.16 15.67
N ALA A 224 7.96 2.94 15.39
CA ALA A 224 6.57 2.64 15.08
C ALA A 224 5.70 2.89 16.33
N THR A 225 4.60 3.62 16.15
CA THR A 225 3.62 3.90 17.20
C THR A 225 2.23 3.56 16.67
N THR A 226 1.43 2.84 17.47
CA THR A 226 0.02 2.61 17.16
C THR A 226 -0.76 3.86 17.55
N VAL A 227 -1.39 4.53 16.59
CA VAL A 227 -2.35 5.59 16.88
C VAL A 227 -3.69 4.89 17.18
N CYS A 228 -4.09 4.88 18.45
CA CYS A 228 -5.35 4.29 18.91
C CYS A 228 -6.57 5.02 18.33
#